data_AF-F4RID2-F1
#
_entry.id   AF-F4RID2-F1
#
_cell.length_a   1.000
_cell.length_b   1.000
_cell.length_c   1.000
_cell.angle_alpha   90.00
_cell.angle_beta   90.00
_cell.angle_gamma   90.00
#
_symmetry.space_group_name_H-M   'P 1'
#
loop_
_entity.id
_entity.type
_entity.pdbx_description
1 polymer ?
#
loop_
_entity_poly.entity_id
_entity_poly.type
_entity_poly.pdbx_seq_one_letter_code
_entity_poly.pdbx_strand_id
1 'polypeptide(L)'
;MKLFVFCPFILLKFSSTIICPYTPQYRLDSVPRRYPKEFEVQLYQPFHIKPDATLSSNLESISLISTENSPPVPDINRFKRLLNVKKKIPTWWFLDMDLDELASNLRISFPFLQEKIRSDAFMKGKQVEKTINYAVDILENYRLQSKERIWVLAVLTHLQEYLPKGDLRPIVTDMSKGPISNAGLQLHLTKGLNLIGASQELWNSKKGPTLLEIDLSLSEALSKWKIIKWLTCQFRADEASKSSKFMVETHDLLLQESCPMEEETLRKLLLRCSQNLEEQDTSPWDKELAYIILHKYEQIYPVVRDFVRFQKSQNDYFKKTYEYKELPNLILQARQDLGPFKNLMKLFLKEKSMNMDSIKLLIDSILRTKQKYQRWEDTESKQMANQEDSVIRLLQHISTHIDGAKSYLEDLVDHRSDSQMYTFNTLELSPTGQPCVICQQDMHKEEALVKLHSEVDHQLHMDCWQVYGEDQEMSGRLCYMVGIWTKVG
;
A
#
# COMPACT_ATOMS: atom_id res chain seq x y z
N MET A 1 20.55 71.48 -1.88
CA MET A 1 19.37 70.59 -1.94
C MET A 1 19.79 69.27 -2.57
N LYS A 2 19.96 68.22 -1.77
CA LYS A 2 20.22 66.85 -2.23
C LYS A 2 19.01 66.01 -1.82
N LEU A 3 18.22 65.53 -2.79
CA LEU A 3 17.17 64.54 -2.54
C LEU A 3 17.80 63.15 -2.64
N PHE A 4 17.91 62.49 -1.49
CA PHE A 4 18.13 61.04 -1.41
C PHE A 4 16.75 60.39 -1.39
N VAL A 5 16.42 59.67 -2.45
CA VAL A 5 15.23 58.81 -2.52
C VAL A 5 15.62 57.45 -1.93
N PHE A 6 15.13 57.17 -0.72
CA PHE A 6 15.21 55.85 -0.09
C PHE A 6 14.13 54.96 -0.69
N CYS A 7 14.52 53.94 -1.46
CA CYS A 7 13.66 52.81 -1.81
C CYS A 7 13.72 51.79 -0.66
N PRO A 8 12.60 51.43 -0.02
CA PRO A 8 12.58 50.30 0.91
C PRO A 8 12.54 49.00 0.11
N PHE A 9 13.60 48.20 0.20
CA PHE A 9 13.57 46.79 -0.15
C PHE A 9 12.61 46.07 0.80
N ILE A 10 11.39 45.81 0.34
CA ILE A 10 10.48 44.87 1.00
C ILE A 10 11.04 43.46 0.73
N LEU A 11 11.80 42.96 1.71
CA LEU A 11 12.12 41.54 1.83
C LEU A 11 10.84 40.80 2.22
N LEU A 12 10.06 40.39 1.21
CA LEU A 12 9.04 39.36 1.36
C LEU A 12 9.77 38.04 1.67
N LYS A 13 9.97 37.77 2.97
CA LYS A 13 10.19 36.40 3.45
C LYS A 13 8.92 35.62 3.12
N PHE A 14 8.91 34.94 1.98
CA PHE A 14 7.98 33.85 1.75
C PHE A 14 8.31 32.77 2.78
N SER A 15 7.53 32.71 3.86
CA SER A 15 7.39 31.49 4.65
C SER A 15 6.87 30.45 3.67
N SER A 16 7.73 29.53 3.23
CA SER A 16 7.38 28.36 2.44
C SER A 16 6.57 27.40 3.32
N THR A 17 5.35 27.80 3.71
CA THR A 17 4.38 26.88 4.27
C THR A 17 3.92 25.99 3.14
N ILE A 18 4.47 24.77 3.08
CA ILE A 18 3.97 23.71 2.20
C ILE A 18 2.57 23.35 2.71
N ILE A 19 1.57 24.04 2.17
CA ILE A 19 0.17 23.69 2.41
C ILE A 19 -0.09 22.46 1.56
N CYS A 20 -0.15 21.30 2.22
CA CYS A 20 -0.61 20.07 1.60
C CYS A 20 -2.12 20.22 1.35
N PRO A 21 -2.60 20.32 0.09
CA PRO A 21 -4.02 20.26 -0.16
C PRO A 21 -4.50 18.89 0.32
N TYR A 22 -5.48 18.89 1.22
CA TYR A 22 -6.10 17.69 1.75
C TYR A 22 -6.90 17.02 0.63
N THR A 23 -6.25 16.27 -0.25
CA THR A 23 -6.93 15.25 -1.04
C THR A 23 -7.28 14.12 -0.08
N PRO A 24 -8.56 13.73 0.07
CA PRO A 24 -8.90 12.52 0.79
C PRO A 24 -8.06 11.38 0.20
N GLN A 25 -7.15 10.82 1.02
CA GLN A 25 -6.30 9.70 0.62
C GLN A 25 -7.19 8.47 0.38
N TYR A 26 -7.78 8.38 -0.80
CA TYR A 26 -8.21 7.10 -1.36
C TYR A 26 -6.93 6.33 -1.68
N ARG A 27 -6.32 5.72 -0.65
CA ARG A 27 -5.19 4.84 -0.90
C ARG A 27 -5.72 3.66 -1.70
N LEU A 28 -5.00 3.27 -2.76
CA LEU A 28 -5.21 1.99 -3.44
C LEU A 28 -5.29 0.81 -2.44
N ASP A 29 -4.69 0.98 -1.26
CA ASP A 29 -4.56 -0.01 -0.20
C ASP A 29 -5.34 0.29 1.10
N SER A 30 -6.22 1.29 1.19
CA SER A 30 -6.97 1.63 2.43
C SER A 30 -8.47 1.36 2.35
N VAL A 31 -8.86 0.42 1.50
CA VAL A 31 -10.25 -0.01 1.36
C VAL A 31 -10.68 -0.89 2.56
N PRO A 32 -11.90 -0.71 3.12
CA PRO A 32 -12.47 -1.60 4.14
C PRO A 32 -12.39 -3.08 3.73
N ARG A 33 -12.18 -4.01 4.69
CA ARG A 33 -12.10 -5.45 4.40
C ARG A 33 -13.38 -6.03 3.79
N ARG A 34 -14.52 -5.41 4.06
CA ARG A 34 -15.82 -5.68 3.43
C ARG A 34 -16.40 -4.36 2.98
N TYR A 35 -16.79 -4.26 1.71
CA TYR A 35 -17.69 -3.20 1.29
C TYR A 35 -19.08 -3.47 1.89
N PRO A 36 -19.80 -2.45 2.38
CA PRO A 36 -21.23 -2.56 2.64
C PRO A 36 -21.92 -3.19 1.42
N LYS A 37 -22.81 -4.17 1.64
CA LYS A 37 -23.54 -4.89 0.57
C LYS A 37 -24.39 -3.99 -0.33
N GLU A 38 -24.51 -2.71 0.00
CA GLU A 38 -25.33 -1.72 -0.70
C GLU A 38 -24.58 -0.97 -1.82
N PHE A 39 -23.31 -1.29 -2.09
CA PHE A 39 -22.63 -0.71 -3.23
C PHE A 39 -23.12 -1.33 -4.54
N GLU A 40 -23.78 -0.50 -5.34
CA GLU A 40 -24.15 -0.75 -6.73
C GLU A 40 -22.97 -1.38 -7.49
N VAL A 41 -23.25 -2.50 -8.18
CA VAL A 41 -22.25 -3.27 -8.95
C VAL A 41 -21.40 -2.31 -9.77
N GLN A 42 -20.08 -2.33 -9.56
CA GLN A 42 -19.21 -1.46 -10.32
C GLN A 42 -19.14 -1.96 -11.77
N LEU A 43 -19.63 -1.11 -12.65
CA LEU A 43 -19.73 -1.36 -14.08
C LEU A 43 -18.63 -0.59 -14.83
N TYR A 44 -17.95 -1.28 -15.74
CA TYR A 44 -16.82 -0.77 -16.49
C TYR A 44 -17.13 -0.80 -17.99
N GLN A 45 -16.90 0.32 -18.67
CA GLN A 45 -16.99 0.43 -20.12
C GLN A 45 -16.07 1.57 -20.60
N PRO A 46 -15.49 1.48 -21.80
CA PRO A 46 -14.78 2.61 -22.41
C PRO A 46 -15.74 3.78 -22.64
N PHE A 47 -15.24 5.01 -22.51
CA PHE A 47 -15.96 6.20 -22.97
C PHE A 47 -15.94 6.28 -24.49
N HIS A 48 -14.81 5.92 -25.10
CA HIS A 48 -14.62 5.87 -26.55
C HIS A 48 -14.22 4.46 -26.96
N ILE A 49 -15.16 3.73 -27.56
CA ILE A 49 -14.85 2.43 -28.17
C ILE A 49 -14.06 2.73 -29.44
N LYS A 50 -12.78 2.32 -29.49
CA LYS A 50 -12.05 2.30 -30.76
C LYS A 50 -12.80 1.36 -31.70
N PRO A 51 -13.19 1.78 -32.91
CA PRO A 51 -13.70 0.84 -33.89
C PRO A 51 -12.62 -0.22 -34.12
N ASP A 52 -13.01 -1.50 -34.08
CA ASP A 52 -12.11 -2.61 -34.36
C ASP A 52 -11.50 -2.41 -35.76
N ALA A 53 -10.26 -1.90 -35.81
CA ALA A 53 -9.56 -1.63 -37.06
C ALA A 53 -9.36 -2.92 -37.89
N THR A 54 -9.44 -4.08 -37.22
CA THR A 54 -9.36 -5.43 -37.79
C THR A 54 -10.64 -5.88 -38.51
N LEU A 55 -11.79 -5.23 -38.32
CA LEU A 55 -13.04 -5.60 -38.99
C LEU A 55 -13.33 -4.80 -40.28
N SER A 56 -12.57 -3.74 -40.58
CA SER A 56 -12.91 -2.80 -41.65
C SER A 56 -12.16 -2.99 -42.99
N SER A 57 -11.18 -3.90 -43.10
CA SER A 57 -10.38 -4.00 -44.35
C SER A 57 -10.14 -5.40 -44.92
N ASN A 58 -10.67 -6.48 -44.34
CA ASN A 58 -10.42 -7.86 -44.82
C ASN A 58 -11.69 -8.71 -45.03
N LEU A 59 -12.88 -8.09 -45.13
CA LEU A 59 -14.14 -8.83 -45.34
C LEU A 59 -14.47 -9.13 -46.81
N GLU A 60 -13.65 -8.68 -47.75
CA GLU A 60 -13.67 -9.18 -49.13
C GLU A 60 -12.41 -10.03 -49.35
N SER A 61 -12.57 -11.33 -49.60
CA SER A 61 -11.52 -12.30 -49.98
C SER A 61 -10.95 -13.21 -48.88
N ILE A 62 -11.76 -13.63 -47.90
CA ILE A 62 -11.46 -14.89 -47.20
C ILE A 62 -12.70 -15.79 -47.17
N SER A 63 -12.88 -16.56 -48.25
CA SER A 63 -13.62 -17.81 -48.23
C SER A 63 -12.80 -18.83 -47.40
N LEU A 64 -12.79 -18.68 -46.08
CA LEU A 64 -12.24 -19.67 -45.17
C LEU A 64 -13.27 -20.76 -44.99
N ILE A 65 -12.85 -21.97 -45.35
CA ILE A 65 -13.36 -23.23 -44.87
C ILE A 65 -13.46 -23.13 -43.35
N SER A 66 -14.67 -22.87 -42.86
CA SER A 66 -15.01 -22.96 -41.44
C SER A 66 -15.13 -24.44 -41.10
N THR A 67 -14.00 -25.13 -40.97
CA THR A 67 -13.98 -26.35 -40.15
C THR A 67 -14.37 -25.93 -38.74
N GLU A 68 -15.48 -26.48 -38.26
CA GLU A 68 -15.94 -26.45 -36.87
C GLU A 68 -14.82 -26.92 -35.93
N ASN A 69 -13.88 -26.03 -35.62
CA ASN A 69 -13.00 -26.21 -34.49
C ASN A 69 -13.86 -25.94 -33.27
N SER A 70 -14.53 -27.00 -32.82
CA SER A 70 -15.15 -27.08 -31.50
C SER A 70 -14.18 -26.45 -30.50
N PRO A 71 -14.62 -25.54 -29.62
CA PRO A 71 -13.74 -24.97 -28.61
C PRO A 71 -13.03 -26.12 -27.88
N PRO A 72 -11.72 -25.99 -27.61
CA PRO A 72 -10.94 -27.08 -27.03
C PRO A 72 -11.65 -27.60 -25.78
N VAL A 73 -11.86 -28.91 -25.73
CA VAL A 73 -12.49 -29.54 -24.57
C VAL A 73 -11.68 -29.17 -23.33
N PRO A 74 -12.28 -28.58 -22.29
CA PRO A 74 -11.53 -28.13 -21.13
C PRO A 74 -10.73 -29.28 -20.49
N ASP A 75 -9.44 -29.06 -20.23
CA ASP A 75 -8.56 -30.09 -19.68
C ASP A 75 -8.84 -30.30 -18.19
N ILE A 76 -9.60 -31.36 -17.89
CA ILE A 76 -9.99 -31.74 -16.54
C ILE A 76 -8.80 -32.03 -15.62
N ASN A 77 -7.65 -32.46 -16.16
CA ASN A 77 -6.45 -32.73 -15.36
C ASN A 77 -5.78 -31.44 -14.90
N ARG A 78 -5.84 -30.36 -15.70
CA ARG A 78 -5.42 -29.03 -15.27
C ARG A 78 -6.28 -28.50 -14.12
N PHE A 79 -7.58 -28.78 -14.12
CA PHE A 79 -8.44 -28.37 -13.02
C PHE A 79 -8.19 -29.13 -11.73
N LYS A 80 -8.01 -30.46 -11.80
CA LYS A 80 -7.61 -31.27 -10.64
C LYS A 80 -6.34 -30.73 -9.98
N ARG A 81 -5.37 -30.34 -10.82
CA ARG A 81 -4.12 -29.71 -10.40
C ARG A 81 -4.35 -28.40 -9.64
N LEU A 82 -5.26 -27.55 -10.10
CA LEU A 82 -5.68 -26.32 -9.41
C LEU A 82 -6.35 -26.60 -8.06
N LEU A 83 -7.26 -27.59 -8.00
CA LEU A 83 -7.95 -27.96 -6.76
C LEU A 83 -6.99 -28.57 -5.71
N ASN A 84 -5.95 -29.27 -6.16
CA ASN A 84 -4.93 -29.82 -5.27
C ASN A 84 -4.06 -28.76 -4.57
N VAL A 85 -4.01 -27.54 -5.10
CA VAL A 85 -3.36 -26.39 -4.45
C VAL A 85 -4.01 -26.08 -3.10
N LYS A 86 -5.31 -26.38 -2.93
CA LYS A 86 -6.05 -26.19 -1.66
C LYS A 86 -5.33 -26.82 -0.47
N LYS A 87 -4.73 -28.01 -0.64
CA LYS A 87 -4.05 -28.74 0.46
C LYS A 87 -2.87 -27.97 1.06
N LYS A 88 -2.38 -26.94 0.36
CA LYS A 88 -1.25 -26.09 0.78
C LYS A 88 -1.69 -24.73 1.33
N ILE A 89 -2.97 -24.40 1.25
CA ILE A 89 -3.52 -23.15 1.78
C ILE A 89 -3.73 -23.32 3.30
N PRO A 90 -3.22 -22.42 4.15
CA PRO A 90 -3.39 -22.55 5.60
C PRO A 90 -4.87 -22.46 6.03
N THR A 91 -5.32 -23.36 6.89
CA THR A 91 -6.72 -23.45 7.38
C THR A 91 -7.26 -22.15 7.99
N TRP A 92 -6.40 -21.36 8.63
CA TRP A 92 -6.80 -20.07 9.22
C TRP A 92 -7.05 -18.95 8.20
N TRP A 93 -6.57 -19.07 6.95
CA TRP A 93 -6.89 -18.11 5.88
C TRP A 93 -8.32 -18.26 5.38
N PHE A 94 -8.84 -19.47 5.44
CA PHE A 94 -10.11 -19.81 4.86
C PHE A 94 -11.32 -19.37 5.70
N LEU A 95 -11.11 -19.11 7.00
CA LEU A 95 -12.16 -18.70 7.93
C LEU A 95 -12.56 -17.22 7.80
N ASP A 96 -11.70 -16.35 7.24
CA ASP A 96 -11.94 -14.89 7.14
C ASP A 96 -12.45 -14.45 5.75
N MET A 97 -12.26 -15.29 4.72
CA MET A 97 -12.52 -14.93 3.31
C MET A 97 -13.31 -15.98 2.54
N ASP A 98 -13.92 -16.95 3.24
CA ASP A 98 -14.98 -17.77 2.64
C ASP A 98 -14.45 -18.72 1.52
N LEU A 99 -13.16 -18.66 1.20
CA LEU A 99 -12.46 -19.51 0.22
C LEU A 99 -12.59 -21.02 0.51
N ASP A 100 -12.83 -21.41 1.77
CA ASP A 100 -13.03 -22.82 2.11
C ASP A 100 -14.36 -23.32 1.59
N GLU A 101 -15.39 -22.48 1.68
CA GLU A 101 -16.70 -22.78 1.13
C GLU A 101 -16.63 -22.79 -0.40
N LEU A 102 -15.90 -21.86 -1.05
CA LEU A 102 -15.65 -21.94 -2.50
C LEU A 102 -15.02 -23.28 -2.89
N ALA A 103 -13.95 -23.66 -2.19
CA ALA A 103 -13.21 -24.88 -2.48
C ALA A 103 -14.00 -26.15 -2.08
N SER A 104 -14.85 -26.08 -1.06
CA SER A 104 -15.75 -27.17 -0.66
C SER A 104 -16.89 -27.31 -1.66
N ASN A 105 -17.44 -26.20 -2.14
CA ASN A 105 -18.44 -26.16 -3.20
C ASN A 105 -17.89 -26.77 -4.50
N LEU A 106 -16.61 -26.54 -4.82
CA LEU A 106 -15.94 -27.22 -5.94
C LEU A 106 -15.82 -28.74 -5.72
N ARG A 107 -15.51 -29.18 -4.50
CA ARG A 107 -15.43 -30.61 -4.17
C ARG A 107 -16.80 -31.30 -4.26
N ILE A 108 -17.87 -30.59 -3.92
CA ILE A 108 -19.27 -31.06 -4.01
C ILE A 108 -19.77 -31.01 -5.46
N SER A 109 -19.41 -29.98 -6.22
CA SER A 109 -19.73 -29.86 -7.66
C SER A 109 -19.05 -30.97 -8.47
N PHE A 110 -17.88 -31.41 -8.02
CA PHE A 110 -17.04 -32.32 -8.78
C PHE A 110 -16.41 -33.43 -7.90
N PRO A 111 -17.22 -34.28 -7.26
CA PRO A 111 -16.75 -35.29 -6.30
C PRO A 111 -15.90 -36.37 -6.99
N PHE A 112 -16.13 -36.61 -8.29
CA PHE A 112 -15.36 -37.53 -9.13
C PHE A 112 -15.14 -36.92 -10.52
N LEU A 113 -14.08 -36.10 -10.69
CA LEU A 113 -13.64 -35.50 -11.96
C LEU A 113 -13.11 -36.54 -12.99
N GLN A 114 -13.59 -37.78 -12.97
CA GLN A 114 -13.34 -38.79 -13.99
C GLN A 114 -14.58 -39.05 -14.87
N GLU A 115 -15.76 -38.58 -14.47
CA GLU A 115 -17.00 -38.76 -15.22
C GLU A 115 -17.49 -37.44 -15.82
N LYS A 116 -18.08 -37.52 -17.02
CA LYS A 116 -18.71 -36.39 -17.71
C LYS A 116 -19.55 -35.57 -16.73
N ILE A 117 -19.20 -34.30 -16.53
CA ILE A 117 -19.99 -33.38 -15.70
C ILE A 117 -21.42 -33.42 -16.25
N ARG A 118 -22.35 -33.96 -15.46
CA ARG A 118 -23.74 -34.12 -15.89
C ARG A 118 -24.33 -32.75 -16.20
N SER A 119 -25.08 -32.63 -17.28
CA SER A 119 -25.65 -31.34 -17.74
C SER A 119 -26.57 -30.69 -16.70
N ASP A 120 -27.16 -31.48 -15.80
CA ASP A 120 -27.97 -31.02 -14.68
C ASP A 120 -27.18 -30.19 -13.65
N ALA A 121 -25.86 -30.34 -13.56
CA ALA A 121 -25.00 -29.53 -12.70
C ALA A 121 -24.95 -28.05 -13.15
N PHE A 122 -25.24 -27.78 -14.42
CA PHE A 122 -25.30 -26.44 -15.03
C PHE A 122 -26.74 -25.89 -15.16
N MET A 123 -27.69 -26.41 -14.37
CA MET A 123 -29.01 -25.80 -14.28
C MET A 123 -29.01 -24.63 -13.29
N LYS A 124 -29.93 -23.69 -13.46
CA LYS A 124 -30.10 -22.58 -12.52
C LYS A 124 -30.38 -23.08 -11.09
N GLY A 125 -29.83 -22.40 -10.10
CA GLY A 125 -29.87 -22.71 -8.68
C GLY A 125 -28.96 -23.86 -8.23
N LYS A 126 -28.21 -24.48 -9.15
CA LYS A 126 -27.34 -25.63 -8.84
C LYS A 126 -25.93 -25.22 -8.43
N GLN A 127 -25.14 -26.23 -8.08
CA GLN A 127 -23.86 -26.04 -7.41
C GLN A 127 -22.81 -25.29 -8.27
N VAL A 128 -22.82 -25.48 -9.60
CA VAL A 128 -21.91 -24.74 -10.50
C VAL A 128 -22.24 -23.25 -10.50
N GLU A 129 -23.51 -22.87 -10.62
CA GLU A 129 -23.92 -21.46 -10.54
C GLU A 129 -23.56 -20.87 -9.17
N LYS A 130 -23.84 -21.59 -8.08
CA LYS A 130 -23.46 -21.15 -6.74
C LYS A 130 -21.96 -20.90 -6.63
N THR A 131 -21.15 -21.79 -7.18
CA THR A 131 -19.68 -21.68 -7.17
C THR A 131 -19.20 -20.49 -8.00
N ILE A 132 -19.78 -20.27 -9.19
CA ILE A 132 -19.49 -19.10 -10.03
C ILE A 132 -19.86 -17.81 -9.28
N ASN A 133 -21.09 -17.72 -8.75
CA ASN A 133 -21.57 -16.55 -8.02
C ASN A 133 -20.71 -16.26 -6.79
N TYR A 134 -20.23 -17.30 -6.12
CA TYR A 134 -19.36 -17.18 -4.96
C TYR A 134 -17.95 -16.70 -5.33
N ALA A 135 -17.37 -17.23 -6.41
CA ALA A 135 -16.10 -16.74 -6.92
C ALA A 135 -16.20 -15.27 -7.39
N VAL A 136 -17.33 -14.90 -8.01
CA VAL A 136 -17.63 -13.50 -8.36
C VAL A 136 -17.73 -12.64 -7.11
N ASP A 137 -18.52 -13.05 -6.10
CA ASP A 137 -18.66 -12.32 -4.83
C ASP A 137 -17.29 -12.08 -4.16
N ILE A 138 -16.43 -13.11 -4.15
CA ILE A 138 -15.06 -13.00 -3.65
C ILE A 138 -14.26 -11.93 -4.42
N LEU A 139 -14.30 -11.94 -5.75
CA LEU A 139 -13.56 -11.00 -6.58
C LEU A 139 -14.10 -9.55 -6.51
N GLU A 140 -15.40 -9.39 -6.29
CA GLU A 140 -16.10 -8.11 -6.16
C GLU A 140 -15.86 -7.47 -4.79
N ASN A 141 -16.03 -8.25 -3.72
CA ASN A 141 -16.24 -7.72 -2.37
C ASN A 141 -15.05 -7.87 -1.42
N TYR A 142 -14.06 -8.74 -1.74
CA TYR A 142 -12.95 -9.03 -0.83
C TYR A 142 -11.61 -8.44 -1.30
N ARG A 143 -10.79 -8.06 -0.33
CA ARG A 143 -9.42 -7.59 -0.57
C ARG A 143 -8.45 -8.76 -0.65
N LEU A 144 -8.38 -9.36 -1.83
CA LEU A 144 -7.47 -10.47 -2.13
C LEU A 144 -6.05 -10.00 -2.41
N GLN A 145 -5.07 -10.72 -1.85
CA GLN A 145 -3.69 -10.73 -2.29
C GLN A 145 -3.57 -11.33 -3.70
N SER A 146 -2.43 -11.09 -4.36
CA SER A 146 -2.21 -11.54 -5.75
C SER A 146 -2.40 -13.06 -5.91
N LYS A 147 -1.82 -13.89 -5.03
CA LYS A 147 -1.95 -15.37 -5.12
C LYS A 147 -3.39 -15.89 -4.97
N GLU A 148 -4.19 -15.22 -4.14
CA GLU A 148 -5.59 -15.58 -3.91
C GLU A 148 -6.43 -15.17 -5.11
N ARG A 149 -6.24 -13.94 -5.58
CA ARG A 149 -6.92 -13.40 -6.75
C ARG A 149 -6.65 -14.25 -7.99
N ILE A 150 -5.39 -14.61 -8.24
CA ILE A 150 -5.02 -15.49 -9.35
C ILE A 150 -5.66 -16.87 -9.22
N TRP A 151 -5.74 -17.44 -8.01
CA TRP A 151 -6.40 -18.73 -7.80
C TRP A 151 -7.92 -18.64 -8.08
N VAL A 152 -8.61 -17.63 -7.56
CA VAL A 152 -10.04 -17.43 -7.80
C VAL A 152 -10.32 -17.17 -9.29
N LEU A 153 -9.49 -16.37 -9.96
CA LEU A 153 -9.58 -16.15 -11.40
C LEU A 153 -9.31 -17.42 -12.20
N ALA A 154 -8.37 -18.27 -11.77
CA ALA A 154 -8.12 -19.57 -12.41
C ALA A 154 -9.33 -20.49 -12.30
N VAL A 155 -9.96 -20.55 -11.11
CA VAL A 155 -11.20 -21.31 -10.90
C VAL A 155 -12.29 -20.77 -11.81
N LEU A 156 -12.51 -19.45 -11.80
CA LEU A 156 -13.58 -18.83 -12.54
C LEU A 156 -13.39 -19.00 -14.06
N THR A 157 -12.19 -18.75 -14.58
CA THR A 157 -11.85 -18.96 -15.99
C THR A 157 -12.14 -20.40 -16.43
N HIS A 158 -11.72 -21.38 -15.63
CA HIS A 158 -11.95 -22.77 -15.99
C HIS A 158 -13.43 -23.17 -15.92
N LEU A 159 -14.20 -22.65 -14.97
CA LEU A 159 -15.66 -22.87 -14.93
C LEU A 159 -16.36 -22.24 -16.14
N GLN A 160 -15.90 -21.06 -16.57
CA GLN A 160 -16.42 -20.33 -17.72
C GLN A 160 -16.16 -21.05 -19.04
N GLU A 161 -15.07 -21.82 -19.16
CA GLU A 161 -14.77 -22.65 -20.35
C GLU A 161 -15.83 -23.75 -20.60
N TYR A 162 -16.59 -24.15 -19.57
CA TYR A 162 -17.68 -25.10 -19.74
C TYR A 162 -19.00 -24.45 -20.14
N LEU A 163 -19.06 -23.13 -20.32
CA LEU A 163 -20.28 -22.39 -20.64
C LEU A 163 -20.31 -21.94 -22.12
N PRO A 164 -21.49 -21.85 -22.75
CA PRO A 164 -22.79 -22.17 -22.18
C PRO A 164 -23.05 -23.68 -22.09
N LYS A 165 -23.57 -24.14 -20.96
CA LYS A 165 -24.14 -25.48 -20.76
C LYS A 165 -25.37 -25.35 -19.87
N GLY A 166 -26.43 -26.08 -20.22
CA GLY A 166 -27.72 -25.95 -19.53
C GLY A 166 -28.26 -24.51 -19.63
N ASP A 167 -28.65 -23.95 -18.49
CA ASP A 167 -29.22 -22.59 -18.38
C ASP A 167 -28.19 -21.51 -18.08
N LEU A 168 -26.94 -21.91 -17.77
CA LEU A 168 -25.92 -20.98 -17.31
C LEU A 168 -25.22 -20.28 -18.47
N ARG A 169 -25.09 -18.97 -18.33
CA ARG A 169 -24.41 -18.10 -19.29
C ARG A 169 -23.03 -17.70 -18.78
N PRO A 170 -22.06 -17.51 -19.68
CA PRO A 170 -20.78 -16.93 -19.30
C PRO A 170 -20.95 -15.53 -18.68
N ILE A 171 -20.03 -15.17 -17.81
CA ILE A 171 -19.86 -13.80 -17.33
C ILE A 171 -19.50 -12.93 -18.53
N VAL A 172 -20.17 -11.78 -18.66
CA VAL A 172 -19.91 -10.84 -19.73
C VAL A 172 -18.54 -10.20 -19.49
N THR A 173 -17.63 -10.42 -20.44
CA THR A 173 -16.29 -9.81 -20.47
C THR A 173 -16.11 -8.85 -21.65
N ASP A 174 -17.03 -8.92 -22.62
CA ASP A 174 -17.00 -8.14 -23.84
C ASP A 174 -17.60 -6.74 -23.60
N MET A 175 -16.71 -5.76 -23.42
CA MET A 175 -17.09 -4.36 -23.18
C MET A 175 -17.78 -3.70 -24.37
N SER A 176 -17.69 -4.26 -25.58
CA SER A 176 -18.43 -3.73 -26.74
C SER A 176 -19.94 -3.96 -26.63
N LYS A 177 -20.34 -4.97 -25.84
CA LYS A 177 -21.75 -5.33 -25.61
C LYS A 177 -22.39 -4.55 -24.46
N GLY A 178 -21.62 -3.68 -23.81
CA GLY A 178 -22.06 -2.86 -22.70
C GLY A 178 -21.18 -3.02 -21.46
N PRO A 179 -21.60 -2.43 -20.34
CA PRO A 179 -20.82 -2.43 -19.13
C PRO A 179 -20.61 -3.82 -18.55
N ILE A 180 -19.41 -4.08 -18.04
CA ILE A 180 -19.03 -5.34 -17.39
C ILE A 180 -18.80 -5.16 -15.90
N SER A 181 -18.98 -6.22 -15.12
CA SER A 181 -18.70 -6.21 -13.67
C SER A 181 -17.20 -6.19 -13.38
N ASN A 182 -16.80 -5.97 -12.12
CA ASN A 182 -15.40 -6.02 -11.70
C ASN A 182 -14.77 -7.42 -11.89
N ALA A 183 -15.54 -8.49 -11.66
CA ALA A 183 -15.13 -9.85 -11.98
C ALA A 183 -14.97 -10.04 -13.50
N GLY A 184 -15.91 -9.52 -14.30
CA GLY A 184 -15.82 -9.50 -15.75
C GLY A 184 -14.57 -8.77 -16.26
N LEU A 185 -14.25 -7.61 -15.68
CA LEU A 185 -13.05 -6.84 -16.01
C LEU A 185 -11.77 -7.63 -15.73
N GLN A 186 -11.68 -8.29 -14.58
CA GLN A 186 -10.50 -9.10 -14.25
C GLN A 186 -10.34 -10.30 -15.19
N LEU A 187 -11.45 -10.95 -15.57
CA LEU A 187 -11.44 -12.01 -16.58
C LEU A 187 -11.03 -11.48 -17.96
N HIS A 188 -11.50 -10.30 -18.36
CA HIS A 188 -11.11 -9.64 -19.61
C HIS A 188 -9.60 -9.36 -19.64
N LEU A 189 -9.07 -8.72 -18.60
CA LEU A 189 -7.64 -8.36 -18.50
C LEU A 189 -6.70 -9.56 -18.39
N THR A 190 -7.21 -10.72 -17.96
CA THR A 190 -6.42 -11.95 -17.82
C THR A 190 -6.71 -12.99 -18.91
N LYS A 191 -7.47 -12.60 -19.94
CA LYS A 191 -7.83 -13.48 -21.06
C LYS A 191 -6.57 -14.00 -21.76
N GLY A 192 -6.47 -15.32 -21.89
CA GLY A 192 -5.36 -16.00 -22.57
C GLY A 192 -4.11 -16.23 -21.70
N LEU A 193 -4.09 -15.75 -20.45
CA LEU A 193 -2.96 -15.94 -19.53
C LEU A 193 -3.03 -17.28 -18.79
N ASN A 194 -1.86 -17.84 -18.42
CA ASN A 194 -1.78 -19.13 -17.73
C ASN A 194 -2.04 -19.04 -16.22
N LEU A 195 -3.29 -18.74 -15.86
CA LEU A 195 -3.72 -18.57 -14.46
C LEU A 195 -3.51 -19.83 -13.60
N ILE A 196 -3.69 -21.02 -14.20
CA ILE A 196 -3.51 -22.29 -13.49
C ILE A 196 -2.03 -22.49 -13.12
N GLY A 197 -1.11 -22.34 -14.08
CA GLY A 197 0.33 -22.47 -13.84
C GLY A 197 0.82 -21.46 -12.80
N ALA A 198 0.45 -20.19 -12.98
CA ALA A 198 0.83 -19.13 -12.05
C ALA A 198 0.29 -19.38 -10.64
N SER A 199 -0.96 -19.83 -10.52
CA SER A 199 -1.52 -20.21 -9.23
C SER A 199 -0.72 -21.34 -8.58
N GLN A 200 -0.32 -22.36 -9.33
CA GLN A 200 0.46 -23.46 -8.75
C GLN A 200 1.80 -22.97 -8.22
N GLU A 201 2.52 -22.17 -8.98
CA GLU A 201 3.83 -21.63 -8.59
C GLU A 201 3.74 -20.75 -7.34
N LEU A 202 2.77 -19.82 -7.30
CA LEU A 202 2.56 -18.92 -6.16
C LEU A 202 2.29 -19.66 -4.86
N TRP A 203 1.53 -20.77 -4.92
CA TRP A 203 1.16 -21.53 -3.73
C TRP A 203 2.13 -22.66 -3.38
N ASN A 204 3.05 -23.01 -4.27
CA ASN A 204 4.03 -24.07 -4.02
C ASN A 204 5.27 -23.57 -3.25
N SER A 205 5.51 -22.27 -3.18
CA SER A 205 6.70 -21.70 -2.53
C SER A 205 6.36 -21.08 -1.18
N LYS A 206 7.18 -21.39 -0.15
CA LYS A 206 7.01 -20.86 1.22
C LYS A 206 7.27 -19.35 1.30
N LYS A 207 8.20 -18.84 0.48
CA LYS A 207 8.43 -17.39 0.32
C LYS A 207 7.76 -16.82 -0.94
N GLY A 208 7.35 -17.69 -1.88
CA GLY A 208 6.76 -17.33 -3.17
C GLY A 208 7.79 -16.75 -4.13
N PRO A 209 7.90 -17.19 -5.40
CA PRO A 209 8.33 -16.24 -6.41
C PRO A 209 7.33 -15.08 -6.43
N THR A 210 7.80 -13.85 -6.68
CA THR A 210 6.87 -12.74 -6.89
C THR A 210 6.06 -13.00 -8.17
N LEU A 211 4.85 -12.44 -8.28
CA LEU A 211 4.05 -12.63 -9.50
C LEU A 211 4.81 -12.18 -10.75
N LEU A 212 5.69 -11.18 -10.61
CA LEU A 212 6.54 -10.67 -11.68
C LEU A 212 7.57 -11.68 -12.15
N GLU A 213 8.11 -12.51 -11.24
CA GLU A 213 9.04 -13.58 -11.57
C GLU A 213 8.37 -14.75 -12.31
N ILE A 214 7.04 -14.89 -12.16
CA ILE A 214 6.25 -15.93 -12.80
C ILE A 214 5.79 -15.47 -14.19
N ASP A 215 5.09 -14.34 -14.23
CA ASP A 215 4.46 -13.84 -15.44
C ASP A 215 4.28 -12.32 -15.36
N LEU A 216 5.03 -11.63 -16.20
CA LEU A 216 4.99 -10.18 -16.35
C LEU A 216 3.60 -9.69 -16.80
N SER A 217 2.94 -10.42 -17.70
CA SER A 217 1.61 -10.09 -18.23
C SER A 217 0.55 -10.15 -17.15
N LEU A 218 0.62 -11.15 -16.25
CA LEU A 218 -0.27 -11.23 -15.09
C LEU A 218 -0.02 -10.10 -14.09
N SER A 219 1.25 -9.74 -13.86
CA SER A 219 1.60 -8.60 -13.01
C SER A 219 1.08 -7.27 -13.55
N GLU A 220 1.17 -7.09 -14.87
CA GLU A 220 0.55 -5.94 -15.54
C GLU A 220 -0.96 -5.97 -15.41
N ALA A 221 -1.63 -7.07 -15.75
CA ALA A 221 -3.09 -7.18 -15.70
C ALA A 221 -3.66 -6.82 -14.31
N LEU A 222 -3.00 -7.27 -13.23
CA LEU A 222 -3.40 -6.91 -11.87
C LEU A 222 -3.15 -5.44 -11.54
N SER A 223 -2.07 -4.86 -12.02
CA SER A 223 -1.78 -3.43 -11.82
C SER A 223 -2.76 -2.55 -12.60
N LYS A 224 -3.01 -2.92 -13.86
CA LYS A 224 -3.97 -2.29 -14.77
C LYS A 224 -5.37 -2.29 -14.17
N TRP A 225 -5.82 -3.43 -13.66
CA TRP A 225 -7.09 -3.55 -12.93
C TRP A 225 -7.19 -2.56 -11.75
N LYS A 226 -6.15 -2.46 -10.93
CA LYS A 226 -6.13 -1.53 -9.79
C LYS A 226 -6.22 -0.07 -10.22
N ILE A 227 -5.54 0.30 -11.31
CA ILE A 227 -5.55 1.66 -11.86
C ILE A 227 -6.93 1.98 -12.42
N ILE A 228 -7.55 1.08 -13.19
CA ILE A 228 -8.91 1.25 -13.73
C ILE A 228 -9.93 1.41 -12.59
N LYS A 229 -9.82 0.59 -11.54
CA LYS A 229 -10.69 0.69 -10.36
C LYS A 229 -10.51 2.04 -9.66
N TRP A 230 -9.27 2.52 -9.53
CA TRP A 230 -9.00 3.83 -8.96
C TRP A 230 -9.62 4.96 -9.80
N LEU A 231 -9.44 4.93 -11.13
CA LEU A 231 -10.05 5.88 -12.06
C LEU A 231 -11.57 5.91 -11.94
N THR A 232 -12.20 4.74 -11.92
CA THR A 232 -13.66 4.60 -11.79
C THR A 232 -14.16 5.19 -10.47
N CYS A 233 -13.41 5.00 -9.38
CA CYS A 233 -13.72 5.65 -8.11
C CYS A 233 -13.60 7.18 -8.19
N GLN A 234 -12.58 7.71 -8.87
CA GLN A 234 -12.44 9.16 -9.05
C GLN A 234 -13.58 9.76 -9.90
N PHE A 235 -13.94 9.10 -11.01
CA PHE A 235 -15.08 9.52 -11.84
C PHE A 235 -16.39 9.59 -11.05
N ARG A 236 -16.58 8.75 -10.04
CA ARG A 236 -17.77 8.80 -9.17
C ARG A 236 -17.69 9.87 -8.09
N ALA A 237 -16.50 10.12 -7.57
CA ALA A 237 -16.29 11.06 -6.48
C ALA A 237 -16.28 12.52 -6.95
N ASP A 238 -15.82 12.76 -8.17
CA ASP A 238 -15.63 14.09 -8.74
C ASP A 238 -16.00 14.12 -10.23
N GLU A 239 -17.11 14.76 -10.59
CA GLU A 239 -17.53 14.90 -12.00
C GLU A 239 -16.50 15.67 -12.84
N ALA A 240 -15.70 16.56 -12.24
CA ALA A 240 -14.64 17.26 -12.96
C ALA A 240 -13.57 16.30 -13.49
N SER A 241 -13.35 15.16 -12.81
CA SER A 241 -12.41 14.14 -13.27
C SER A 241 -12.83 13.47 -14.58
N LYS A 242 -14.15 13.36 -14.87
CA LYS A 242 -14.66 12.89 -16.17
C LYS A 242 -14.42 13.90 -17.30
N SER A 243 -14.18 15.16 -16.95
CA SER A 243 -13.84 16.20 -17.92
C SER A 243 -12.34 16.22 -18.25
N SER A 244 -11.50 15.49 -17.48
CA SER A 244 -10.07 15.35 -17.82
C SER A 244 -9.89 14.43 -19.02
N LYS A 245 -9.42 15.01 -20.12
CA LYS A 245 -9.01 14.27 -21.32
C LYS A 245 -7.93 13.23 -20.99
N PHE A 246 -6.97 13.56 -20.13
CA PHE A 246 -5.90 12.64 -19.77
C PHE A 246 -6.43 11.42 -19.02
N MET A 247 -7.31 11.60 -18.02
CA MET A 247 -7.89 10.49 -17.26
C MET A 247 -8.75 9.58 -18.13
N VAL A 248 -9.65 10.17 -18.95
CA VAL A 248 -10.57 9.43 -19.80
C VAL A 248 -9.83 8.62 -20.86
N GLU A 249 -8.89 9.24 -21.58
CA GLU A 249 -8.11 8.52 -22.60
C GLU A 249 -7.24 7.43 -21.99
N THR A 250 -6.68 7.66 -20.80
CA THR A 250 -5.89 6.66 -20.09
C THR A 250 -6.76 5.51 -19.60
N HIS A 251 -7.95 5.80 -19.09
CA HIS A 251 -8.94 4.78 -18.74
C HIS A 251 -9.27 3.88 -19.94
N ASP A 252 -9.61 4.49 -21.08
CA ASP A 252 -9.96 3.77 -22.30
C ASP A 252 -8.79 2.95 -22.84
N LEU A 253 -7.58 3.52 -22.84
CA LEU A 253 -6.35 2.81 -23.19
C LEU A 253 -6.15 1.58 -22.30
N LEU A 254 -6.30 1.72 -20.98
CA LEU A 254 -6.10 0.62 -20.07
C LEU A 254 -7.18 -0.47 -20.21
N LEU A 255 -8.39 -0.15 -20.66
CA LEU A 255 -9.41 -1.16 -20.94
C LEU A 255 -9.15 -1.93 -22.24
N GLN A 256 -8.61 -1.24 -23.26
CA GLN A 256 -8.54 -1.77 -24.62
C GLN A 256 -7.23 -2.49 -24.93
N GLU A 257 -6.10 -2.05 -24.36
CA GLU A 257 -4.80 -2.67 -24.66
C GLU A 257 -4.69 -4.10 -24.10
N SER A 258 -3.90 -4.94 -24.74
CA SER A 258 -3.56 -6.28 -24.23
C SER A 258 -2.66 -6.19 -22.99
N CYS A 259 -2.45 -7.34 -22.34
CA CYS A 259 -1.39 -7.54 -21.36
C CYS A 259 -0.46 -8.65 -21.88
N PRO A 260 0.84 -8.37 -22.13
CA PRO A 260 1.50 -7.09 -21.91
C PRO A 260 1.06 -6.00 -22.90
N MET A 261 1.19 -4.75 -22.48
CA MET A 261 0.99 -3.58 -23.35
C MET A 261 2.09 -3.52 -24.41
N GLU A 262 1.73 -3.17 -25.64
CA GLU A 262 2.68 -2.98 -26.74
C GLU A 262 3.70 -1.88 -26.39
N GLU A 263 4.97 -2.09 -26.73
CA GLU A 263 6.07 -1.19 -26.36
C GLU A 263 5.86 0.26 -26.84
N GLU A 264 5.38 0.45 -28.07
CA GLU A 264 5.11 1.78 -28.61
C GLU A 264 4.01 2.49 -27.82
N THR A 265 2.93 1.76 -27.52
CA THR A 265 1.81 2.26 -26.72
C THR A 265 2.24 2.60 -25.30
N LEU A 266 3.02 1.72 -24.67
CA LEU A 266 3.60 1.94 -23.35
C LEU A 266 4.47 3.20 -23.38
N ARG A 267 5.39 3.34 -24.33
CA ARG A 267 6.26 4.52 -24.45
C ARG A 267 5.46 5.82 -24.59
N LYS A 268 4.40 5.83 -25.41
CA LYS A 268 3.50 6.98 -25.54
C LYS A 268 2.80 7.32 -24.23
N LEU A 269 2.34 6.31 -23.48
CA LEU A 269 1.74 6.49 -22.17
C LEU A 269 2.74 7.09 -21.16
N LEU A 270 3.98 6.58 -21.11
CA LEU A 270 5.03 7.08 -20.22
C LEU A 270 5.37 8.55 -20.50
N LEU A 271 5.50 8.92 -21.77
CA LEU A 271 5.77 10.31 -22.16
C LEU A 271 4.65 11.25 -21.71
N ARG A 272 3.39 10.85 -21.91
CA ARG A 272 2.23 11.62 -21.43
C ARG A 272 2.20 11.74 -19.91
N CYS A 273 2.53 10.67 -19.18
CA CYS A 273 2.60 10.70 -17.72
C CYS A 273 3.70 11.65 -17.25
N SER A 274 4.88 11.64 -17.90
CA SER A 274 5.97 12.58 -17.59
C SER A 274 5.54 14.03 -17.76
N GLN A 275 4.94 14.36 -18.92
CA GLN A 275 4.43 15.70 -19.21
C GLN A 275 3.41 16.17 -18.17
N ASN A 276 2.45 15.32 -17.80
CA ASN A 276 1.44 15.66 -16.79
C ASN A 276 2.05 15.88 -15.39
N LEU A 277 3.13 15.20 -15.04
CA LEU A 277 3.86 15.46 -13.79
C LEU A 277 4.69 16.73 -13.83
N GLU A 278 5.15 17.15 -15.01
CA GLU A 278 6.04 18.31 -15.20
C GLU A 278 5.29 19.64 -15.27
N GLU A 279 4.09 19.65 -15.83
CA GLU A 279 3.29 20.85 -16.05
C GLU A 279 2.68 21.39 -14.74
N GLN A 280 2.87 22.68 -14.46
CA GLN A 280 2.40 23.29 -13.21
C GLN A 280 0.87 23.34 -13.13
N ASP A 281 0.22 23.66 -14.25
CA ASP A 281 -1.23 23.87 -14.35
C ASP A 281 -2.04 22.57 -14.49
N THR A 282 -1.37 21.41 -14.53
CA THR A 282 -2.04 20.12 -14.62
C THR A 282 -2.85 19.85 -13.36
N SER A 283 -4.06 19.33 -13.57
CA SER A 283 -4.99 18.95 -12.50
C SER A 283 -4.29 18.04 -11.48
N PRO A 284 -4.54 18.21 -10.17
CA PRO A 284 -4.01 17.31 -9.15
C PRO A 284 -4.32 15.83 -9.41
N TRP A 285 -5.48 15.53 -10.00
CA TRP A 285 -5.88 14.16 -10.35
C TRP A 285 -5.09 13.57 -11.51
N ASP A 286 -4.75 14.39 -12.51
CA ASP A 286 -3.91 13.98 -13.63
C ASP A 286 -2.47 13.70 -13.16
N LYS A 287 -1.93 14.55 -12.28
CA LYS A 287 -0.63 14.32 -11.62
C LYS A 287 -0.64 13.04 -10.80
N GLU A 288 -1.71 12.77 -10.07
CA GLU A 288 -1.84 11.55 -9.28
C GLU A 288 -1.90 10.30 -10.16
N LEU A 289 -2.72 10.32 -11.23
CA LEU A 289 -2.80 9.22 -12.18
C LEU A 289 -1.45 8.95 -12.85
N ALA A 290 -0.78 10.00 -13.33
CA ALA A 290 0.51 9.91 -13.98
C ALA A 290 1.57 9.27 -13.06
N TYR A 291 1.61 9.70 -11.79
CA TYR A 291 2.46 9.08 -10.78
C TYR A 291 2.11 7.60 -10.56
N ILE A 292 0.84 7.27 -10.35
CA ILE A 292 0.41 5.88 -10.12
C ILE A 292 0.85 4.98 -11.27
N ILE A 293 0.69 5.41 -12.51
CA ILE A 293 1.09 4.64 -13.70
C ILE A 293 2.60 4.44 -13.72
N LEU A 294 3.38 5.50 -13.65
CA LEU A 294 4.84 5.42 -13.68
C LEU A 294 5.38 4.53 -12.55
N HIS A 295 4.88 4.72 -11.33
CA HIS A 295 5.31 3.97 -10.16
C HIS A 295 4.94 2.49 -10.24
N LYS A 296 3.73 2.15 -10.72
CA LYS A 296 3.32 0.74 -10.87
C LYS A 296 4.05 0.06 -12.01
N TYR A 297 4.26 0.75 -13.13
CA TYR A 297 4.92 0.17 -14.29
C TYR A 297 6.45 0.10 -14.10
N GLU A 298 7.07 1.00 -13.33
CA GLU A 298 8.48 0.90 -12.91
C GLU A 298 8.79 -0.39 -12.14
N GLN A 299 7.80 -0.89 -11.37
CA GLN A 299 7.91 -2.14 -10.64
C GLN A 299 7.84 -3.37 -11.54
N ILE A 300 7.25 -3.25 -12.74
CA ILE A 300 7.02 -4.37 -13.67
C ILE A 300 8.06 -4.37 -14.80
N TYR A 301 8.34 -3.19 -15.36
CA TYR A 301 9.09 -3.01 -16.59
C TYR A 301 10.45 -2.34 -16.32
N PRO A 302 11.58 -3.01 -16.62
CA PRO A 302 12.90 -2.41 -16.51
C PRO A 302 13.04 -1.12 -17.35
N VAL A 303 12.48 -1.09 -18.56
CA VAL A 303 12.50 0.09 -19.44
C VAL A 303 11.79 1.30 -18.80
N VAL A 304 10.75 1.07 -18.01
CA VAL A 304 10.04 2.14 -17.30
C VAL A 304 10.88 2.67 -16.14
N ARG A 305 11.59 1.79 -15.43
CA ARG A 305 12.54 2.18 -14.39
C ARG A 305 13.66 3.06 -14.95
N ASP A 306 14.23 2.67 -16.09
CA ASP A 306 15.27 3.45 -16.74
C ASP A 306 14.73 4.78 -17.27
N PHE A 307 13.50 4.80 -17.79
CA PHE A 307 12.79 6.03 -18.17
C PHE A 307 12.60 6.98 -16.98
N VAL A 308 12.07 6.50 -15.84
CA VAL A 308 11.88 7.32 -14.64
C VAL A 308 13.21 7.83 -14.11
N ARG A 309 14.25 6.99 -14.07
CA ARG A 309 15.60 7.41 -13.66
C ARG A 309 16.14 8.52 -14.57
N PHE A 310 15.98 8.36 -15.88
CA PHE A 310 16.36 9.38 -16.86
C PHE A 310 15.60 10.69 -16.63
N GLN A 311 14.27 10.66 -16.48
CA GLN A 311 13.48 11.87 -16.22
C GLN A 311 13.86 12.56 -14.91
N LYS A 312 14.10 11.78 -13.83
CA LYS A 312 14.60 12.32 -12.54
C LYS A 312 15.95 13.05 -12.70
N SER A 313 16.79 12.65 -13.66
CA SER A 313 18.09 13.29 -13.93
C SER A 313 18.01 14.53 -14.83
N GLN A 314 16.99 14.60 -15.68
CA GLN A 314 16.84 15.69 -16.66
C GLN A 314 15.98 16.83 -16.12
N ASN A 315 15.03 16.55 -15.22
CA ASN A 315 14.05 17.51 -14.76
C ASN A 315 13.90 17.49 -13.22
N ASP A 316 14.40 18.52 -12.56
CA ASP A 316 14.33 18.68 -11.10
C ASP A 316 12.90 18.78 -10.57
N TYR A 317 11.98 19.38 -11.35
CA TYR A 317 10.58 19.48 -10.94
C TYR A 317 9.88 18.12 -11.01
N PHE A 318 10.12 17.35 -12.08
CA PHE A 318 9.67 15.94 -12.17
C PHE A 318 10.20 15.15 -10.98
N LYS A 319 11.51 15.23 -10.72
CA LYS A 319 12.17 14.53 -9.61
C LYS A 319 11.51 14.84 -8.27
N LYS A 320 11.37 16.13 -7.93
CA LYS A 320 10.76 16.58 -6.67
C LYS A 320 9.32 16.09 -6.54
N THR A 321 8.52 16.21 -7.60
CA THR A 321 7.11 15.79 -7.60
C THR A 321 6.97 14.28 -7.44
N TYR A 322 7.79 13.51 -8.14
CA TYR A 322 7.77 12.06 -8.08
C TYR A 322 8.21 11.54 -6.71
N GLU A 323 9.38 11.98 -6.20
CA GLU A 323 9.92 11.56 -4.91
C GLU A 323 8.99 11.94 -3.74
N TYR A 324 8.39 13.13 -3.80
CA TYR A 324 7.38 13.54 -2.82
C TYR A 324 6.18 12.58 -2.77
N LYS A 325 5.71 12.10 -3.93
CA LYS A 325 4.62 11.11 -4.00
C LYS A 325 5.06 9.70 -3.62
N GLU A 326 6.34 9.35 -3.70
CA GLU A 326 6.89 8.08 -3.19
C GLU A 326 6.97 8.02 -1.66
N LEU A 327 7.08 9.18 -1.02
CA LEU A 327 7.26 9.31 0.42
C LEU A 327 6.27 8.44 1.24
N PRO A 328 4.94 8.46 1.01
CA PRO A 328 3.99 7.65 1.76
C PRO A 328 4.23 6.14 1.63
N ASN A 329 4.73 5.67 0.48
CA ASN A 329 5.03 4.25 0.25
C ASN A 329 6.29 3.83 1.00
N LEU A 330 7.34 4.66 0.95
CA LEU A 330 8.59 4.44 1.70
C LEU A 330 8.33 4.42 3.21
N ILE A 331 7.49 5.33 3.68
CA ILE A 331 6.98 5.37 5.04
C ILE A 331 6.30 4.05 5.42
N LEU A 332 5.45 3.52 4.55
CA LEU A 332 4.65 2.33 4.85
C LEU A 332 5.51 1.05 4.87
N GLN A 333 6.53 1.00 4.02
CA GLN A 333 7.54 -0.06 4.05
C GLN A 333 8.35 0.02 5.35
N ALA A 334 8.83 1.21 5.71
CA ALA A 334 9.62 1.42 6.92
C ALA A 334 8.86 1.01 8.19
N ARG A 335 7.53 1.21 8.25
CA ARG A 335 6.67 0.88 9.42
C ARG A 335 6.74 -0.56 9.93
N GLN A 336 7.22 -1.50 9.14
CA GLN A 336 7.34 -2.90 9.56
C GLN A 336 8.51 -3.08 10.55
N ASP A 337 9.54 -2.22 10.46
CA ASP A 337 10.82 -2.41 11.15
C ASP A 337 11.21 -1.21 12.06
N LEU A 338 10.25 -0.40 12.51
CA LEU A 338 10.54 0.80 13.35
C LEU A 338 10.59 0.54 14.86
N GLY A 339 10.22 -0.66 15.31
CA GLY A 339 10.19 -1.02 16.74
C GLY A 339 9.52 0.04 17.64
N PRO A 340 10.20 0.54 18.68
CA PRO A 340 9.64 1.52 19.63
C PRO A 340 9.35 2.88 18.97
N PHE A 341 10.02 3.21 17.87
CA PHE A 341 9.84 4.48 17.15
C PHE A 341 8.60 4.51 16.26
N LYS A 342 7.94 3.35 16.06
CA LYS A 342 6.78 3.21 15.16
C LYS A 342 5.66 4.19 15.45
N ASN A 343 5.33 4.42 16.72
CA ASN A 343 4.25 5.31 17.11
C ASN A 343 4.60 6.79 16.87
N LEU A 344 5.84 7.18 17.16
CA LEU A 344 6.36 8.53 16.90
C LEU A 344 6.30 8.85 15.41
N MET A 345 6.84 7.95 14.58
CA MET A 345 6.77 8.09 13.13
C MET A 345 5.32 8.12 12.65
N LYS A 346 4.45 7.25 13.16
CA LYS A 346 3.03 7.26 12.77
C LYS A 346 2.33 8.60 13.06
N LEU A 347 2.67 9.27 14.16
CA LEU A 347 2.12 10.58 14.53
C LEU A 347 2.67 11.68 13.62
N PHE A 348 3.99 11.77 13.48
CA PHE A 348 4.65 12.73 12.59
C PHE A 348 4.11 12.64 11.15
N LEU A 349 3.92 11.42 10.66
CA LEU A 349 3.44 11.16 9.30
C LEU A 349 1.95 11.42 9.09
N LYS A 350 1.21 11.74 10.15
CA LYS A 350 -0.18 12.19 10.07
C LYS A 350 -0.31 13.71 10.12
N GLU A 351 0.76 14.44 10.42
CA GLU A 351 0.71 15.89 10.45
C GLU A 351 0.37 16.45 9.07
N LYS A 352 -0.51 17.45 9.05
CA LYS A 352 -1.00 18.07 7.80
C LYS A 352 0.10 18.84 7.07
N SER A 353 1.08 19.34 7.81
CA SER A 353 2.22 20.08 7.28
C SER A 353 3.46 19.63 8.04
N MET A 354 4.39 18.98 7.33
CA MET A 354 5.70 18.68 7.89
C MET A 354 6.58 19.90 7.69
N ASN A 355 7.09 20.46 8.78
CA ASN A 355 8.02 21.58 8.75
C ASN A 355 9.22 21.27 9.65
N MET A 356 10.14 22.23 9.75
CA MET A 356 11.36 22.08 10.55
C MET A 356 11.05 21.81 12.03
N ASP A 357 10.03 22.44 12.61
CA ASP A 357 9.68 22.27 14.02
C ASP A 357 9.10 20.87 14.28
N SER A 358 8.27 20.36 13.38
CA SER A 358 7.78 18.98 13.41
C SER A 358 8.94 17.97 13.41
N ILE A 359 9.97 18.21 12.58
CA ILE A 359 11.16 17.34 12.52
C ILE A 359 11.94 17.39 13.84
N LYS A 360 12.17 18.58 14.39
CA LYS A 360 12.85 18.74 15.69
C LYS A 360 12.14 17.98 16.80
N LEU A 361 10.82 18.17 16.92
CA LEU A 361 9.99 17.49 17.92
C LEU A 361 10.03 15.96 17.77
N LEU A 362 10.02 15.46 16.53
CA LEU A 362 10.15 14.03 16.27
C LEU A 362 11.52 13.51 16.70
N ILE A 363 12.61 14.17 16.32
CA ILE A 363 13.98 13.77 16.67
C ILE A 363 14.16 13.78 18.18
N ASP A 364 13.72 14.83 18.87
CA ASP A 364 13.75 14.90 20.34
C ASP A 364 12.98 13.74 20.98
N SER A 365 11.83 13.38 20.42
CA SER A 365 11.03 12.26 20.91
C SER A 365 11.73 10.91 20.68
N ILE A 366 12.42 10.75 19.54
CA ILE A 366 13.22 9.55 19.24
C ILE A 366 14.40 9.44 20.21
N LEU A 367 15.13 10.53 20.45
CA LEU A 367 16.24 10.59 21.38
C LEU A 367 15.82 10.22 22.81
N ARG A 368 14.71 10.78 23.30
CA ARG A 368 14.14 10.41 24.61
C ARG A 368 13.75 8.94 24.68
N THR A 369 13.16 8.41 23.61
CA THR A 369 12.81 6.99 23.52
C THR A 369 14.06 6.11 23.55
N LYS A 370 15.09 6.45 22.77
CA LYS A 370 16.39 5.76 22.77
C LYS A 370 17.00 5.73 24.17
N GLN A 371 17.07 6.87 24.86
CA GLN A 371 17.59 6.95 26.23
C GLN A 371 16.80 6.07 27.21
N LYS A 372 15.47 6.04 27.08
CA LYS A 372 14.63 5.17 27.90
C LYS A 372 15.01 3.70 27.71
N TYR A 373 15.16 3.23 26.48
CA TYR A 373 15.47 1.82 26.18
C TYR A 373 16.92 1.44 26.48
N GLN A 374 17.89 2.33 26.26
CA GLN A 374 19.31 2.10 26.61
C GLN A 374 19.52 1.82 28.10
N ARG A 375 18.61 2.29 28.97
CA ARG A 375 18.67 2.04 30.42
C ARG A 375 18.34 0.60 30.82
N TRP A 376 17.73 -0.20 29.95
CA TRP A 376 17.14 -1.51 30.29
C TRP A 376 17.71 -2.71 29.53
N GLU A 377 18.63 -2.53 28.56
CA GLU A 377 19.07 -3.62 27.67
C GLU A 377 20.59 -3.72 27.50
N ASP A 378 21.19 -4.79 28.02
CA ASP A 378 22.58 -5.19 27.71
C ASP A 378 22.66 -6.13 26.46
N THR A 379 21.53 -6.67 25.97
CA THR A 379 21.53 -7.77 24.97
C THR A 379 20.79 -7.46 23.65
N GLU A 380 19.96 -6.41 23.55
CA GLU A 380 19.15 -6.07 22.36
C GLU A 380 19.70 -4.92 21.48
N SER A 381 20.91 -4.43 21.78
CA SER A 381 21.59 -3.30 21.12
C SER A 381 21.53 -3.29 19.57
N LYS A 382 21.72 -4.44 18.92
CA LYS A 382 21.75 -4.52 17.45
C LYS A 382 20.39 -4.31 16.81
N GLN A 383 19.32 -4.83 17.42
CA GLN A 383 17.97 -4.68 16.88
C GLN A 383 17.51 -3.23 17.00
N MET A 384 17.77 -2.59 18.14
CA MET A 384 17.45 -1.18 18.33
C MET A 384 18.25 -0.29 17.36
N ALA A 385 19.54 -0.58 17.14
CA ALA A 385 20.34 0.12 16.13
C ALA A 385 19.76 -0.02 14.71
N ASN A 386 19.26 -1.19 14.32
CA ASN A 386 18.62 -1.40 13.00
C ASN A 386 17.33 -0.57 12.85
N GLN A 387 16.55 -0.49 13.92
CA GLN A 387 15.31 0.29 13.96
C GLN A 387 15.62 1.79 13.91
N GLU A 388 16.67 2.23 14.62
CA GLU A 388 17.17 3.60 14.59
C GLU A 388 17.67 3.99 13.19
N ASP A 389 18.52 3.17 12.56
CA ASP A 389 19.01 3.37 11.19
C ASP A 389 17.85 3.49 10.20
N SER A 390 16.83 2.64 10.34
CA SER A 390 15.61 2.69 9.49
C SER A 390 14.85 4.01 9.64
N VAL A 391 14.75 4.54 10.87
CA VAL A 391 14.13 5.84 11.14
C VAL A 391 14.96 6.98 10.56
N ILE A 392 16.28 6.95 10.73
CA ILE A 392 17.18 7.99 10.24
C ILE A 392 17.16 8.03 8.71
N ARG A 393 17.25 6.89 8.02
CA ARG A 393 17.16 6.84 6.55
C ARG A 393 15.84 7.42 6.05
N LEU A 394 14.74 7.12 6.73
CA LEU A 394 13.44 7.70 6.41
C LEU A 394 13.45 9.22 6.62
N LEU A 395 14.03 9.71 7.72
CA LEU A 395 14.14 11.15 7.99
C LEU A 395 15.08 11.87 7.03
N GLN A 396 16.19 11.25 6.61
CA GLN A 396 17.10 11.76 5.58
C GLN A 396 16.38 11.94 4.26
N HIS A 397 15.45 11.04 3.92
CA HIS A 397 14.65 11.17 2.72
C HIS A 397 13.62 12.31 2.87
N ILE A 398 12.85 12.33 3.97
CA ILE A 398 11.86 13.38 4.26
C ILE A 398 12.51 14.78 4.29
N SER A 399 13.71 14.89 4.86
CA SER A 399 14.41 16.16 5.05
C SER A 399 14.85 16.82 3.74
N THR A 400 14.93 16.07 2.63
CA THR A 400 15.17 16.65 1.30
C THR A 400 14.02 17.53 0.81
N HIS A 401 12.85 17.42 1.42
CA HIS A 401 11.65 18.17 1.07
C HIS A 401 11.36 19.34 2.04
N ILE A 402 12.17 19.55 3.08
CA ILE A 402 11.97 20.59 4.10
C ILE A 402 13.24 21.42 4.23
N ASP A 403 13.12 22.72 3.96
CA ASP A 403 14.25 23.65 4.00
C ASP A 403 14.96 23.61 5.36
N GLY A 404 16.28 23.39 5.34
CA GLY A 404 17.13 23.32 6.53
C GLY A 404 17.09 21.99 7.29
N ALA A 405 16.12 21.11 7.03
CA ALA A 405 15.98 19.85 7.76
C ALA A 405 17.13 18.87 7.53
N LYS A 406 17.67 18.83 6.30
CA LYS A 406 18.78 17.93 5.97
C LYS A 406 20.03 18.26 6.77
N SER A 407 20.45 19.53 6.76
CA SER A 407 21.60 20.01 7.54
C SER A 407 21.41 19.73 9.02
N TYR A 408 20.22 20.02 9.56
CA TYR A 408 19.93 19.77 10.97
C TYR A 408 20.02 18.29 11.35
N LEU A 409 19.57 17.39 10.47
CA LEU A 409 19.66 15.96 10.71
C LEU A 409 21.11 15.45 10.61
N GLU A 410 21.88 15.96 9.64
CA GLU A 410 23.30 15.62 9.45
C GLU A 410 24.15 16.01 10.68
N ASP A 411 23.83 17.12 11.35
CA ASP A 411 24.51 17.56 12.58
C ASP A 411 24.24 16.64 13.79
N LEU A 412 23.17 15.84 13.73
CA LEU A 412 22.69 15.01 14.85
C LEU A 412 22.93 13.51 14.64
N VAL A 413 23.50 13.11 13.51
CA VAL A 413 23.62 11.71 13.12
C VAL A 413 25.07 11.36 12.82
N ASP A 414 25.58 10.32 13.47
CA ASP A 414 26.86 9.70 13.16
C ASP A 414 26.65 8.49 12.23
N HIS A 415 27.50 8.38 11.21
CA HIS A 415 27.60 7.20 10.36
C HIS A 415 28.71 6.28 10.83
N ARG A 416 28.33 5.12 11.37
CA ARG A 416 29.27 4.09 11.81
C ARG A 416 29.80 3.31 10.61
N SER A 417 31.07 3.55 10.28
CA SER A 417 31.70 2.99 9.08
C SER A 417 31.86 1.47 9.10
N ASP A 418 31.95 0.87 10.29
CA ASP A 418 32.07 -0.56 10.55
C ASP A 418 30.78 -1.34 10.33
N SER A 419 29.62 -0.73 10.64
CA SER A 419 28.30 -1.35 10.48
C SER A 419 27.48 -0.82 9.30
N GLN A 420 27.92 0.26 8.65
CA GLN A 420 27.15 1.01 7.64
C GLN A 420 25.79 1.52 8.15
N MET A 421 25.70 1.79 9.46
CA MET A 421 24.48 2.22 10.12
C MET A 421 24.58 3.66 10.58
N TYR A 422 23.47 4.37 10.46
CA TYR A 422 23.27 5.68 11.07
C TYR A 422 22.77 5.53 12.51
N THR A 423 23.31 6.32 13.43
CA THR A 423 22.81 6.43 14.79
C THR A 423 22.74 7.90 15.18
N PHE A 424 21.71 8.29 15.94
CA PHE A 424 21.67 9.63 16.52
C PHE A 424 22.77 9.78 17.55
N ASN A 425 23.43 10.93 17.49
CA ASN A 425 24.42 11.36 18.45
C ASN A 425 23.75 11.43 19.80
N THR A 426 24.31 10.72 20.78
CA THR A 426 23.87 10.86 22.16
C THR A 426 24.24 12.28 22.55
N LEU A 427 23.26 13.19 22.50
CA LEU A 427 23.40 14.47 23.17
C LEU A 427 23.70 14.12 24.62
N GLU A 428 24.95 14.37 25.03
CA GLU A 428 25.28 14.49 26.44
C GLU A 428 24.39 15.60 26.95
N LEU A 429 23.22 15.22 27.47
CA LEU A 429 22.37 16.13 28.22
C LEU A 429 23.26 16.58 29.35
N SER A 430 23.87 17.76 29.17
CA SER A 430 24.63 18.41 30.23
C SER A 430 23.67 18.43 31.41
N PRO A 431 24.01 17.80 32.54
CA PRO A 431 23.10 17.66 33.67
C PRO A 431 22.85 19.06 34.23
N THR A 432 21.88 19.74 33.63
CA THR A 432 21.46 21.11 33.94
C THR A 432 20.27 21.09 34.89
N GLY A 433 19.76 19.91 35.23
CA GLY A 433 18.91 19.68 36.39
C GLY A 433 19.76 19.22 37.58
N GLN A 434 19.46 19.76 38.76
CA GLN A 434 19.95 19.18 40.01
C GLN A 434 19.70 17.66 40.01
N PRO A 435 20.67 16.86 40.45
CA PRO A 435 20.51 15.41 40.48
C PRO A 435 19.27 15.05 41.32
N CYS A 436 18.49 14.10 40.81
CA CYS A 436 17.32 13.63 41.54
C CYS A 436 17.77 13.02 42.88
N VAL A 437 17.31 13.60 43.98
CA VAL A 437 17.68 13.20 45.36
C VAL A 437 17.43 11.71 45.60
N ILE A 438 16.38 11.15 45.00
CA ILE A 438 16.03 9.72 45.10
C ILE A 438 17.07 8.84 44.39
N CYS A 439 17.63 9.30 43.27
CA CYS A 439 18.60 8.53 42.50
C CYS A 439 20.03 8.60 43.08
N GLN A 440 20.29 9.52 44.02
CA GLN A 440 21.60 9.71 44.65
C GLN A 440 21.72 9.10 46.04
N GLN A 441 20.61 8.79 46.71
CA GLN A 441 20.67 8.10 48.00
C GLN A 441 20.86 6.61 47.75
N ASP A 442 21.94 6.04 48.32
CA ASP A 442 22.12 4.59 48.43
C ASP A 442 20.96 4.03 49.25
N MET A 443 19.90 3.60 48.56
CA MET A 443 18.74 3.02 49.22
C MET A 443 19.11 1.64 49.74
N HIS A 444 19.43 1.56 51.03
CA HIS A 444 19.53 0.29 51.73
C HIS A 444 18.14 -0.37 51.73
N LYS A 445 18.07 -1.62 51.24
CA LYS A 445 16.83 -2.39 51.00
C LYS A 445 15.90 -2.58 52.21
N GLU A 446 16.29 -2.15 53.41
CA GLU A 446 15.59 -2.43 54.66
C GLU A 446 14.75 -1.26 55.20
N GLU A 447 14.86 -0.06 54.63
CA GLU A 447 14.06 1.10 55.04
C GLU A 447 12.94 1.39 54.03
N ALA A 448 11.74 0.89 54.32
CA ALA A 448 10.58 1.00 53.41
C ALA A 448 9.99 2.42 53.25
N LEU A 449 10.56 3.44 53.91
CA LEU A 449 10.04 4.81 53.91
C LEU A 449 11.19 5.83 53.96
N VAL A 450 11.51 6.43 52.82
CA VAL A 450 12.39 7.59 52.75
C VAL A 450 11.56 8.85 53.02
N LYS A 451 11.78 9.52 54.15
CA LYS A 451 11.27 10.87 54.38
C LYS A 451 12.13 11.87 53.61
N LEU A 452 11.62 12.37 52.49
CA LEU A 452 12.22 13.51 51.80
C LEU A 452 11.92 14.79 52.61
N HIS A 453 12.92 15.32 53.32
CA HIS A 453 12.87 16.69 53.82
C HIS A 453 13.38 17.60 52.72
N SER A 454 12.55 18.54 52.27
CA SER A 454 13.00 19.55 51.33
C SER A 454 12.34 20.89 51.59
N GLU A 455 13.18 21.90 51.80
CA GLU A 455 12.84 23.33 51.76
C GLU A 455 13.04 23.92 50.35
N VAL A 456 13.30 23.08 49.32
CA VAL A 456 13.64 23.50 47.96
C VAL A 456 12.72 22.81 46.94
N ASP A 457 12.21 23.55 45.94
CA ASP A 457 11.45 22.96 44.84
C ASP A 457 12.29 21.92 44.09
N HIS A 458 11.94 20.64 44.23
CA HIS A 458 12.60 19.54 43.54
C HIS A 458 11.84 19.15 42.27
N GLN A 459 12.56 18.95 41.17
CA GLN A 459 12.04 18.22 40.02
C GLN A 459 12.16 16.72 40.29
N LEU A 460 11.03 16.08 40.61
CA LEU A 460 10.93 14.62 40.68
C LEU A 460 10.75 14.07 39.26
N HIS A 461 11.52 13.05 38.89
CA HIS A 461 11.22 12.27 37.67
C HIS A 461 9.92 11.49 37.89
N MET A 462 8.99 11.50 36.92
CA MET A 462 7.80 10.62 36.93
C MET A 462 8.19 9.14 37.14
N ASP A 463 9.37 8.73 36.67
CA ASP A 463 9.88 7.36 36.79
C ASP A 463 10.29 6.99 38.24
N CYS A 464 10.60 7.94 39.12
CA CYS A 464 10.84 7.67 40.54
C CYS A 464 9.54 7.32 41.30
N TRP A 465 8.39 7.58 40.68
CA TRP A 465 7.07 7.27 41.23
C TRP A 465 6.70 5.79 41.02
N GLN A 466 7.31 5.10 40.04
CA GLN A 466 6.89 3.75 39.62
C GLN A 466 7.67 2.59 40.24
N VAL A 467 8.71 2.85 41.05
CA VAL A 467 9.63 1.82 41.57
C VAL A 467 8.97 0.85 42.58
N TYR A 468 7.75 1.08 43.05
CA TYR A 468 7.06 0.21 44.03
C TYR A 468 5.78 -0.47 43.51
N GLY A 469 5.65 -0.67 42.20
CA GLY A 469 4.44 -1.21 41.59
C GLY A 469 4.43 -2.71 41.25
N GLU A 470 5.55 -3.42 41.34
CA GLU A 470 5.66 -4.81 40.86
C GLU A 470 6.33 -5.69 41.93
N ASP A 471 5.56 -6.01 42.98
CA ASP A 471 5.55 -7.32 43.66
C ASP A 471 4.79 -7.21 44.99
N GLN A 472 3.50 -7.57 44.99
CA GLN A 472 2.84 -8.37 46.05
C GLN A 472 1.32 -8.45 45.83
N GLU A 473 0.85 -9.64 45.46
CA GLU A 473 -0.44 -10.15 45.91
C GLU A 473 -0.41 -10.20 47.44
N MET A 474 -1.11 -9.27 48.11
CA MET A 474 -1.93 -9.50 49.32
C MET A 474 -2.40 -8.16 49.93
N SER A 475 -3.72 -8.04 50.07
CA SER A 475 -4.42 -7.25 51.10
C SER A 475 -4.12 -5.75 51.21
N GLY A 476 -4.95 -4.98 50.51
CA GLY A 476 -5.36 -3.60 50.78
C GLY A 476 -4.64 -2.81 51.88
N ARG A 477 -3.79 -1.87 51.45
CA ARG A 477 -3.54 -0.57 52.09
C ARG A 477 -3.19 0.43 51.00
N LEU A 478 -4.10 1.38 50.75
CA LEU A 478 -3.82 2.58 49.97
C LEU A 478 -2.81 3.44 50.73
N CYS A 479 -1.59 3.57 50.20
CA CYS A 479 -0.65 4.60 50.64
C CYS A 479 -1.03 5.94 50.00
N TYR A 480 -1.71 6.80 50.76
CA TYR A 480 -1.81 8.22 50.46
C TYR A 480 -0.63 8.95 51.11
N MET A 481 0.14 9.73 50.32
CA MET A 481 0.95 10.80 50.90
C MET A 481 0.03 12.01 51.16
N VAL A 482 -0.15 12.37 52.42
CA VAL A 482 -0.76 13.63 52.84
C VAL A 482 0.33 14.69 52.85
N GLY A 483 0.29 15.60 51.88
CA GLY A 483 1.08 16.83 51.94
C GLY A 483 0.49 17.77 52.99
N ILE A 484 1.12 17.89 54.16
CA ILE A 484 0.78 18.93 55.14
C ILE A 484 1.46 20.22 54.70
N TRP A 485 0.68 21.16 54.15
CA TRP A 485 1.11 22.54 53.98
C TRP A 485 0.90 23.29 55.30
N THR A 486 1.94 23.42 56.13
CA THR A 486 1.92 24.39 57.22
C THR A 486 2.30 25.76 56.67
N LYS A 487 1.32 26.64 56.55
CA LYS A 487 1.51 28.07 56.31
C LYS A 487 2.07 28.69 57.60
N VAL A 488 3.35 29.05 57.61
CA VAL A 488 3.94 29.89 58.67
C VAL A 488 3.77 31.36 58.24
N GLY A 489 3.23 32.17 59.16
CA GLY A 489 2.92 33.59 58.95
C GLY A 489 4.11 34.52 59.04
#